data_AF-A0A7W7YXF3-F1
#
_entry.id   AF-A0A7W7YXF3-F1
#
_cell.length_a   1.000
_cell.length_b   1.000
_cell.length_c   1.000
_cell.angle_alpha   90.00
_cell.angle_beta   90.00
_cell.angle_gamma   90.00
#
_symmetry.space_group_name_H-M   'P 1'
#
loop_
_entity.id
_entity.type
_entity.pdbx_description
1 polymer ?
#
loop_
_entity_poly.entity_id
_entity_poly.type
_entity_poly.pdbx_seq_one_letter_code
_entity_poly.pdbx_strand_id
1 'polypeptide(L)'
;MAENDVEVEEITDVVSEDTNSAPQTKGRRSFRNVRRELSEKELSSPGAQKLLLDDLERLEGELEEAKRFRERFHAADKNIATLEGQLVTKNRNELLYNGSVIGGSVLFGFAPNVWDQGLTGIYVLLAGAVITGTALYTHWVKK
;
A
#
# COMPACT_ATOMS: atom_id res chain seq x y z
N MET A 1 5.81 0.81 49.42
CA MET A 1 7.01 0.97 48.57
C MET A 1 6.54 0.77 47.13
N ALA A 2 6.34 1.91 46.46
CA ALA A 2 6.02 2.15 45.05
C ALA A 2 5.18 1.10 44.29
N GLU A 3 3.87 1.31 44.36
CA GLU A 3 2.96 1.51 43.21
C GLU A 3 3.67 1.74 41.87
N ASN A 4 3.33 0.93 40.87
CA ASN A 4 3.75 1.13 39.49
C ASN A 4 2.55 0.78 38.60
N ASP A 5 1.61 1.72 38.56
CA ASP A 5 0.53 1.77 37.60
C ASP A 5 1.14 1.94 36.21
N VAL A 6 0.96 0.93 35.37
CA VAL A 6 1.25 1.05 33.94
C VAL A 6 0.04 1.74 33.32
N GLU A 7 0.10 3.07 33.25
CA GLU A 7 -0.81 3.88 32.44
C GLU A 7 -0.62 3.49 30.97
N VAL A 8 -1.63 2.83 30.40
CA VAL A 8 -1.74 2.62 28.96
C VAL A 8 -2.30 3.91 28.38
N GLU A 9 -1.43 4.79 27.90
CA GLU A 9 -1.84 5.98 27.16
C GLU A 9 -2.61 5.58 25.90
N GLU A 10 -3.90 5.89 25.94
CA GLU A 10 -4.84 5.87 24.82
C GLU A 10 -4.45 6.95 23.82
N ILE A 11 -3.81 6.58 22.72
CA ILE A 11 -3.55 7.50 21.60
C ILE A 11 -4.88 7.68 20.84
N THR A 12 -5.69 8.60 21.32
CA THR A 12 -6.82 9.19 20.59
C THR A 12 -6.34 10.43 19.84
N ASP A 13 -6.41 10.31 18.51
CA ASP A 13 -6.82 11.33 17.54
C ASP A 13 -6.27 12.76 17.67
N VAL A 14 -5.29 13.10 16.82
CA VAL A 14 -5.10 14.45 16.30
C VAL A 14 -4.85 14.38 14.79
N VAL A 15 -5.95 14.50 14.04
CA VAL A 15 -6.14 15.39 12.87
C VAL A 15 -4.91 15.63 11.99
N SER A 16 -5.00 15.16 10.75
CA SER A 16 -4.77 16.01 9.57
C SER A 16 -5.57 15.45 8.41
N GLU A 17 -6.82 15.90 8.34
CA GLU A 17 -7.59 15.95 7.10
C GLU A 17 -6.83 16.90 6.16
N ASP A 18 -5.83 16.37 5.45
CA ASP A 18 -5.24 17.02 4.28
C ASP A 18 -6.30 17.04 3.19
N THR A 19 -7.24 17.95 3.35
CA THR A 19 -7.94 18.59 2.25
C THR A 19 -6.86 19.22 1.39
N ASN A 20 -6.34 18.39 0.48
CA ASN A 20 -5.46 18.78 -0.61
C ASN A 20 -6.27 19.71 -1.52
N SER A 21 -6.46 20.94 -1.03
CA SER A 21 -6.97 22.06 -1.77
C SER A 21 -5.86 22.45 -2.73
N ALA A 22 -5.74 21.64 -3.79
CA ALA A 22 -5.06 22.06 -5.00
C ALA A 22 -5.54 23.48 -5.29
N PRO A 23 -4.63 24.46 -5.47
CA PRO A 23 -5.05 25.82 -5.76
C PRO A 23 -5.93 25.75 -7.00
N GLN A 24 -7.23 25.99 -6.81
CA GLN A 24 -8.20 26.14 -7.87
C GLN A 24 -7.71 27.34 -8.68
N THR A 25 -6.89 27.06 -9.70
CA THR A 25 -6.46 28.03 -10.68
C THR A 25 -7.76 28.53 -11.29
N LYS A 26 -8.19 29.70 -10.80
CA LYS A 26 -9.36 30.43 -11.26
C LYS A 26 -9.13 30.65 -12.76
N GLY A 27 -9.63 29.72 -13.56
CA GLY A 27 -9.35 29.63 -14.99
C GLY A 27 -9.61 31.00 -15.60
N ARG A 28 -8.67 31.46 -16.44
CA ARG A 28 -8.66 32.78 -17.07
C ARG A 28 -10.02 33.05 -17.73
N ARG A 29 -10.94 33.65 -16.97
CA ARG A 29 -12.29 34.07 -17.40
C ARG A 29 -12.26 35.32 -18.28
N SER A 30 -11.08 35.72 -18.74
CA SER A 30 -10.85 36.90 -19.59
C SER A 30 -11.37 36.72 -21.02
N PHE A 31 -11.68 35.50 -21.47
CA PHE A 31 -12.18 35.23 -22.82
C PHE A 31 -13.68 34.88 -22.88
N ARG A 32 -14.43 35.05 -21.79
CA ARG A 32 -15.85 34.67 -21.73
C ARG A 32 -16.76 35.57 -22.59
N ASN A 33 -16.26 36.76 -22.99
CA ASN A 33 -16.96 37.74 -23.82
C ASN A 33 -16.52 37.77 -25.29
N VAL A 34 -15.57 36.91 -25.70
CA VAL A 34 -15.21 36.78 -27.13
C VAL A 34 -16.20 35.81 -27.78
N ARG A 35 -16.87 36.23 -28.87
CA ARG A 35 -17.72 35.33 -29.66
C ARG A 35 -16.87 34.13 -30.10
N ARG A 36 -17.20 32.94 -29.60
CA ARG A 36 -16.52 31.67 -29.94
C ARG A 36 -16.89 31.15 -31.33
N GLU A 37 -17.79 31.82 -32.02
CA GLU A 37 -18.22 31.47 -33.37
C GLU A 37 -17.40 32.31 -34.36
N LEU A 38 -16.40 31.68 -34.98
CA LEU A 38 -15.78 32.21 -36.18
C LEU A 38 -16.84 32.18 -37.29
N SER A 39 -17.06 33.34 -37.93
CA SER A 39 -17.84 33.41 -39.17
C SER A 39 -17.14 32.60 -40.28
N GLU A 40 -17.88 31.99 -41.22
CA GLU A 40 -17.31 31.21 -42.34
C GLU A 40 -16.23 31.99 -43.13
N LYS A 41 -16.37 33.32 -43.19
CA LYS A 41 -15.39 34.24 -43.79
C LYS A 41 -14.07 34.34 -43.01
N GLU A 42 -14.12 34.22 -41.69
CA GLU A 42 -12.95 34.26 -40.81
C GLU A 42 -12.29 32.88 -40.71
N LEU A 43 -13.06 31.79 -40.86
CA LEU A 43 -12.55 30.41 -40.99
C LEU A 43 -11.84 30.14 -42.33
N SER A 44 -12.23 30.82 -43.41
CA SER A 44 -11.51 30.78 -44.70
C SER A 44 -10.18 31.56 -44.69
N SER A 45 -9.85 32.26 -43.60
CA SER A 45 -8.56 32.92 -43.46
C SER A 45 -7.44 31.89 -43.27
N PRO A 46 -6.39 31.89 -44.11
CA PRO A 46 -5.26 30.97 -43.95
C PRO A 46 -4.52 31.14 -42.61
N GLY A 47 -4.63 32.30 -41.96
CA GLY A 47 -4.06 32.53 -40.62
C GLY A 47 -4.82 31.81 -39.50
N ALA A 48 -6.16 31.80 -39.58
CA ALA A 48 -7.00 31.10 -38.59
C ALA A 48 -6.86 29.57 -38.72
N GLN A 49 -6.77 29.05 -39.95
CA GLN A 49 -6.56 27.63 -40.21
C GLN A 49 -5.20 27.13 -39.70
N LYS A 50 -4.12 27.90 -39.92
CA LYS A 50 -2.79 27.55 -39.39
C LYS A 50 -2.74 27.58 -37.87
N LEU A 51 -3.38 28.57 -37.24
CA LEU A 51 -3.43 28.66 -35.79
C LEU A 51 -4.23 27.51 -35.17
N LEU A 52 -5.39 27.16 -35.75
CA LEU A 52 -6.17 26.01 -35.29
C LEU A 52 -5.41 24.69 -35.47
N LEU A 53 -4.66 24.54 -36.57
CA LEU A 53 -3.84 23.35 -36.82
C LEU A 53 -2.69 23.23 -35.81
N ASP A 54 -1.99 24.34 -35.55
CA ASP A 54 -0.90 24.42 -34.56
C ASP A 54 -1.40 24.14 -33.14
N ASP A 55 -2.56 24.69 -32.78
CA ASP A 55 -3.20 24.36 -31.51
C ASP A 55 -3.62 22.88 -31.46
N LEU A 56 -4.14 22.31 -32.55
CA LEU A 56 -4.49 20.88 -32.60
C LEU A 56 -3.26 20.00 -32.37
N GLU A 57 -2.15 20.29 -33.06
CA GLU A 57 -0.89 19.55 -32.92
C GLU A 57 -0.34 19.67 -31.49
N ARG A 58 -0.39 20.87 -30.90
CA ARG A 58 -0.01 21.08 -29.50
C ARG A 58 -0.91 20.29 -28.54
N LEU A 59 -2.22 20.36 -28.71
CA LEU A 59 -3.20 19.66 -27.88
C LEU A 59 -3.07 18.14 -28.01
N GLU A 60 -2.79 17.62 -29.20
CA GLU A 60 -2.51 16.20 -29.42
C GLU A 60 -1.22 15.75 -28.70
N GLY A 61 -0.16 16.56 -28.77
CA GLY A 61 1.08 16.32 -28.02
C GLY A 61 0.87 16.31 -26.51
N GLU A 62 0.16 17.31 -25.98
CA GLU A 62 -0.19 17.37 -24.55
C GLU A 62 -1.05 16.18 -24.11
N LEU A 63 -1.99 15.74 -24.95
CA LEU A 63 -2.87 14.61 -24.68
C LEU A 63 -2.08 13.29 -24.70
N GLU A 64 -1.15 13.12 -25.63
CA GLU A 64 -0.27 11.96 -25.67
C GLU A 64 0.63 11.90 -24.42
N GLU A 65 1.22 13.02 -24.03
CA GLU A 65 2.04 13.09 -22.82
C GLU A 65 1.23 12.77 -21.56
N ALA A 66 0.03 13.34 -21.43
CA ALA A 66 -0.88 13.06 -20.32
C ALA A 66 -1.30 11.58 -20.27
N LYS A 67 -1.58 10.95 -21.43
CA LYS A 67 -1.86 9.50 -21.51
C LYS A 67 -0.66 8.68 -21.03
N ARG A 68 0.55 9.00 -21.49
CA ARG A 68 1.78 8.30 -21.07
C ARG A 68 2.02 8.44 -19.57
N PHE A 69 1.78 9.62 -18.99
CA PHE A 69 1.87 9.81 -17.54
C PHE A 69 0.86 8.96 -16.78
N ARG A 70 -0.40 8.94 -17.23
CA ARG A 70 -1.46 8.12 -16.62
C ARG A 70 -1.13 6.62 -16.69
N GLU A 71 -0.63 6.14 -17.82
CA GLU A 71 -0.23 4.74 -17.98
C GLU A 71 0.91 4.36 -17.04
N ARG A 72 1.95 5.22 -16.94
CA ARG A 72 3.07 5.01 -16.01
C ARG A 72 2.61 5.04 -14.56
N PHE A 73 1.72 5.95 -14.20
CA PHE A 73 1.14 6.03 -12.87
C PHE A 73 0.42 4.72 -12.52
N HIS A 74 -0.48 4.24 -13.38
CA HIS A 74 -1.18 2.98 -13.13
C HIS A 74 -0.26 1.75 -13.14
N ALA A 75 0.81 1.76 -13.93
CA ALA A 75 1.82 0.70 -13.89
C ALA A 75 2.58 0.70 -12.56
N ALA A 76 3.02 1.86 -12.09
CA ALA A 76 3.70 2.02 -10.81
C ALA A 76 2.78 1.63 -9.65
N ASP A 77 1.53 2.09 -9.65
CA ASP A 77 0.53 1.80 -8.62
C ASP A 77 0.26 0.28 -8.53
N LYS A 78 0.10 -0.40 -9.67
CA LYS A 78 -0.02 -1.87 -9.71
C LYS A 78 1.22 -2.57 -9.16
N ASN A 79 2.42 -2.07 -9.48
CA ASN A 79 3.65 -2.65 -8.97
C ASN A 79 3.77 -2.47 -7.45
N ILE A 80 3.39 -1.31 -6.91
CA ILE A 80 3.35 -1.06 -5.47
C ILE A 80 2.36 -2.02 -4.81
N ALA A 81 1.13 -2.14 -5.33
CA ALA A 81 0.13 -3.03 -4.76
C ALA A 81 0.57 -4.50 -4.75
N THR A 82 1.26 -4.96 -5.80
CA THR A 82 1.80 -6.33 -5.85
C THR A 82 2.96 -6.53 -4.88
N LEU A 83 3.88 -5.57 -4.76
CA LEU A 83 5.00 -5.60 -3.81
C LEU A 83 4.51 -5.57 -2.35
N GLU A 84 3.54 -4.71 -2.05
CA GLU A 84 2.93 -4.60 -0.72
C GLU A 84 2.23 -5.91 -0.34
N GLY A 85 1.46 -6.50 -1.25
CA GLY A 85 0.85 -7.82 -1.04
C GLY A 85 1.88 -8.91 -0.75
N GLN A 86 3.04 -8.89 -1.42
CA GLN A 86 4.14 -9.81 -1.14
C GLN A 86 4.79 -9.55 0.22
N LEU A 87 5.01 -8.28 0.60
CA LEU A 87 5.56 -7.88 1.90
C LEU A 87 4.67 -8.32 3.04
N VAL A 88 3.36 -8.05 2.97
CA VAL A 88 2.39 -8.47 3.99
C VAL A 88 2.36 -9.99 4.12
N THR A 89 2.42 -10.71 2.99
CA THR A 89 2.43 -12.19 3.01
C THR A 89 3.71 -12.74 3.64
N LYS A 90 4.88 -12.17 3.31
CA LYS A 90 6.17 -12.56 3.90
C LYS A 90 6.21 -12.25 5.40
N ASN A 91 5.83 -11.04 5.79
CA ASN A 91 5.80 -10.61 7.19
C ASN A 91 4.86 -11.49 8.04
N ARG A 92 3.68 -11.84 7.51
CA ARG A 92 2.77 -12.77 8.20
C ARG A 92 3.38 -14.15 8.39
N ASN A 93 4.07 -14.67 7.37
CA ASN A 93 4.72 -15.98 7.46
C ASN A 93 5.89 -15.96 8.46
N GLU A 94 6.68 -14.88 8.50
CA GLU A 94 7.76 -14.69 9.46
C GLU A 94 7.24 -14.58 10.89
N LEU A 95 6.14 -13.83 11.10
CA LEU A 95 5.49 -13.72 12.40
C LEU A 95 4.96 -15.08 12.89
N LEU A 96 4.31 -15.85 12.01
CA LEU A 96 3.82 -17.20 12.34
C LEU A 96 4.97 -18.16 12.66
N TYR A 97 6.05 -18.11 11.89
CA TYR A 97 7.23 -18.93 12.13
C TYR A 97 7.88 -18.59 13.47
N ASN A 98 8.17 -17.31 13.71
CA ASN A 98 8.77 -16.84 14.95
C ASN A 98 7.88 -17.16 16.15
N GLY A 99 6.57 -16.91 16.06
CA GLY A 99 5.61 -17.25 17.10
C GLY A 99 5.57 -18.74 17.42
N SER A 100 5.59 -19.59 16.39
CA SER A 100 5.57 -21.06 16.55
C SER A 100 6.88 -21.56 17.18
N VAL A 101 8.02 -21.03 16.78
CA VAL A 101 9.34 -21.39 17.33
C VAL A 101 9.44 -20.95 18.80
N ILE A 102 9.04 -19.72 19.11
CA ILE A 102 9.04 -19.22 20.49
C ILE A 102 8.09 -20.05 21.35
N GLY A 103 6.84 -20.24 20.90
CA GLY A 103 5.84 -21.00 21.64
C GLY A 103 6.25 -22.46 21.87
N GLY A 104 6.78 -23.12 20.84
CA GLY A 104 7.29 -24.48 21.00
C GLY A 104 8.53 -24.54 21.90
N SER A 105 9.42 -23.57 21.85
CA SER A 105 10.60 -23.49 22.74
C SER A 105 10.21 -23.31 24.20
N VAL A 106 9.18 -22.50 24.48
CA VAL A 106 8.61 -22.34 25.82
C VAL A 106 8.04 -23.66 26.32
N LEU A 107 7.30 -24.38 25.48
CA LEU A 107 6.75 -25.71 25.83
C LEU A 107 7.88 -26.74 26.09
N PHE A 108 8.93 -26.74 25.28
CA PHE A 108 10.12 -27.57 25.51
C PHE A 108 10.83 -27.21 26.82
N GLY A 109 10.98 -25.92 27.12
CA GLY A 109 11.57 -25.44 28.37
C GLY A 109 10.71 -25.75 29.61
N PHE A 110 9.39 -25.86 29.44
CA PHE A 110 8.45 -26.24 30.50
C PHE A 110 8.39 -27.76 30.73
N ALA A 111 8.79 -28.58 29.74
CA ALA A 111 8.73 -30.03 29.82
C ALA A 111 9.43 -30.66 31.06
N PRO A 112 10.61 -30.20 31.53
CA PRO A 112 11.24 -30.74 32.74
C PRO A 112 10.41 -30.55 34.01
N ASN A 113 9.57 -29.51 34.08
CA ASN A 113 8.75 -29.20 35.25
C ASN A 113 7.56 -30.17 35.39
N VAL A 114 7.07 -30.71 34.28
CA VAL A 114 5.94 -31.65 34.23
C VAL A 114 6.37 -33.10 34.01
N TRP A 115 7.67 -33.39 34.04
CA TRP A 115 8.23 -34.71 33.78
C TRP A 115 7.75 -35.76 34.78
N ASP A 116 7.63 -35.38 36.06
CA ASP A 116 7.20 -36.27 37.14
C ASP A 116 5.68 -36.48 37.18
N GLN A 117 4.91 -35.77 36.35
CA GLN A 117 3.45 -35.92 36.24
C GLN A 117 3.01 -37.03 35.26
N GLY A 118 3.94 -37.93 34.89
CA GLY A 118 3.66 -39.08 34.05
C GLY A 118 3.36 -38.71 32.59
N LEU A 119 2.20 -39.14 32.07
CA LEU A 119 1.83 -38.96 30.66
C LEU A 119 1.78 -37.48 30.22
N THR A 120 1.51 -36.56 31.16
CA THR A 120 1.43 -35.11 30.92
C THR A 120 2.73 -34.55 30.34
N GLY A 121 3.89 -34.97 30.84
CA GLY A 121 5.19 -34.52 30.32
C GLY A 121 5.44 -34.96 28.87
N ILE A 122 4.98 -36.17 28.53
CA ILE A 122 5.08 -36.71 27.17
C ILE A 122 4.17 -35.93 26.21
N TYR A 123 2.94 -35.58 26.63
CA TYR A 123 2.04 -34.77 25.82
C TYR A 123 2.56 -33.35 25.57
N VAL A 124 3.21 -32.72 26.57
CA VAL A 124 3.81 -31.38 26.41
C VAL A 124 4.99 -31.41 25.44
N LEU A 125 5.85 -32.44 25.50
CA LEU A 125 6.94 -32.60 24.52
C LEU A 125 6.42 -32.85 23.11
N LEU A 126 5.40 -33.70 22.95
CA LEU A 126 4.80 -33.95 21.63
C LEU A 126 4.16 -32.68 21.06
N ALA A 127 3.44 -31.92 21.89
CA ALA A 127 2.84 -30.66 21.46
C ALA A 127 3.92 -29.65 21.02
N GLY A 128 4.98 -29.48 21.80
CA GLY A 128 6.12 -28.64 21.44
C GLY A 128 6.76 -29.07 20.12
N ALA A 129 7.06 -30.37 19.98
CA ALA A 129 7.69 -30.95 18.79
C ALA A 129 6.82 -30.80 17.53
N VAL A 130 5.50 -30.98 17.63
CA VAL A 130 4.58 -30.80 16.51
C VAL A 130 4.52 -29.35 16.07
N ILE A 131 4.42 -28.40 17.01
CA ILE A 131 4.33 -26.97 16.69
C ILE A 131 5.62 -26.49 16.02
N THR A 132 6.79 -26.77 16.61
CA THR A 132 8.07 -26.38 15.98
C THR A 132 8.36 -27.16 14.71
N GLY A 133 8.01 -28.44 14.67
CA GLY A 133 8.27 -29.32 13.53
C GLY A 133 7.44 -28.94 12.31
N THR A 134 6.16 -28.63 12.48
CA THR A 134 5.28 -28.15 11.40
C THR A 134 5.70 -26.76 10.90
N ALA A 135 6.12 -25.86 11.79
CA ALA A 135 6.66 -24.55 11.42
C ALA A 135 7.95 -24.68 10.60
N LEU A 136 8.87 -25.57 11.00
CA LEU A 136 10.11 -25.81 10.27
C LEU A 136 9.87 -26.48 8.91
N TYR A 137 8.98 -27.47 8.85
CA TYR A 137 8.61 -28.15 7.62
C TYR A 137 7.98 -27.17 6.60
N THR A 138 7.02 -26.37 7.04
CA THR A 138 6.36 -25.39 6.17
C THR A 138 7.32 -24.30 5.69
N HIS A 139 8.27 -23.87 6.54
CA HIS A 139 9.34 -22.96 6.14
C HIS A 139 10.28 -23.59 5.10
N TRP A 140 10.60 -24.88 5.22
CA TRP A 140 11.49 -25.58 4.29
C TRP A 140 10.82 -25.84 2.93
N VAL A 141 9.53 -26.18 2.90
CA VAL A 141 8.77 -26.45 1.66
C VAL A 141 8.47 -25.17 0.87
N LYS A 142 8.31 -24.02 1.54
CA LYS A 142 8.02 -22.73 0.90
C LYS A 142 9.27 -21.94 0.50
N LYS A 143 10.46 -22.46 0.79
CA LYS A 143 11.75 -21.88 0.42
C LYS A 143 12.13 -22.28 -1.00
#